data_AF-G4NC45-F1
#
_entry.id   AF-G4NC45-F1
#
_cell.length_a   1.000
_cell.length_b   1.000
_cell.length_c   1.000
_cell.angle_alpha   90.00
_cell.angle_beta   90.00
_cell.angle_gamma   90.00
#
_symmetry.space_group_name_H-M   'P 1'
#
loop_
_entity.id
_entity.type
_entity.pdbx_description
1 polymer ?
#
loop_
_entity_poly.entity_id
_entity_poly.type
_entity_poly.pdbx_seq_one_letter_code
_entity_poly.pdbx_strand_id
1 'polypeptide(L)' 'MTKAESEAENKQASAEDDDEPDEWDKRIFSTGCSEENWKLTECHSDKKDWRQCTKEMERFKECWKAHKNDKRTETKDA' A
#
# COMPACT_ATOMS: atom_id res chain seq x y z
N MET A 1 9.02 34.51 17.83
CA MET A 1 8.46 33.21 18.25
C MET A 1 6.96 33.36 18.14
N THR A 2 6.29 32.83 17.13
CA THR A 2 5.81 31.45 17.01
C THR A 2 5.85 31.02 15.53
N LYS A 3 6.86 30.30 15.06
CA LYS A 3 6.89 28.82 14.94
C LYS A 3 5.51 28.23 14.58
N ALA A 4 5.35 27.94 13.29
CA ALA A 4 4.69 26.77 12.69
C ALA A 4 3.81 27.16 11.48
N GLU A 5 4.42 27.84 10.52
CA GLU A 5 4.12 27.59 9.11
C GLU A 5 4.53 26.13 8.78
N SER A 6 3.83 25.48 7.84
CA SER A 6 4.30 24.37 6.97
C SER A 6 3.78 22.92 7.07
N GLU A 7 2.66 22.58 7.72
CA GLU A 7 2.12 21.19 7.61
C GLU A 7 0.58 21.11 7.51
N ALA A 8 -0.05 22.03 6.77
CA ALA A 8 -1.48 21.95 6.44
C ALA A 8 -1.74 22.02 4.91
N GLU A 9 -0.70 21.77 4.10
CA GLU A 9 -0.80 21.54 2.66
C GLU A 9 -0.71 20.04 2.37
N ASN A 10 -1.76 19.30 2.72
CA ASN A 10 -2.25 18.25 1.82
C ASN A 10 -3.75 18.05 2.04
N LYS A 11 -4.51 19.10 1.74
CA LYS A 11 -5.90 18.94 1.33
C LYS A 11 -5.91 18.33 -0.07
N GLN A 12 -6.00 17.01 -0.14
CA GLN A 12 -6.61 16.31 -1.26
C GLN A 12 -7.86 15.64 -0.66
N ALA A 13 -8.99 16.32 -0.49
CA ALA A 13 -9.89 16.74 -1.56
C ALA A 13 -10.11 15.63 -2.59
N SER A 14 -10.77 14.56 -2.15
CA SER A 14 -11.88 13.90 -2.87
C SER A 14 -12.74 13.19 -1.83
N ALA A 15 -13.71 13.90 -1.27
CA ALA A 15 -14.85 13.31 -0.56
C ALA A 15 -16.03 13.16 -1.55
N GLU A 16 -15.72 12.74 -2.77
CA GLU A 16 -16.64 12.58 -3.90
C GLU A 16 -16.10 11.43 -4.77
N ASP A 17 -16.32 10.20 -4.31
CA ASP A 17 -16.74 9.01 -5.08
C ASP A 17 -16.58 7.79 -4.15
N ASP A 18 -17.61 7.46 -3.38
CA ASP A 18 -17.62 6.32 -2.42
C ASP A 18 -17.61 4.95 -3.14
N ASP A 19 -17.65 4.96 -4.48
CA ASP A 19 -17.70 3.78 -5.34
C ASP A 19 -16.41 3.56 -6.17
N GLU A 20 -15.48 4.53 -6.26
CA GLU A 20 -14.21 4.38 -6.99
C GLU A 20 -13.04 4.02 -6.07
N PRO A 21 -12.21 3.03 -6.48
CA PRO A 21 -10.98 2.74 -5.76
C PRO A 21 -10.01 3.93 -5.83
N ASP A 22 -9.36 4.23 -4.70
CA ASP A 22 -8.37 5.29 -4.64
C ASP A 22 -7.12 4.97 -5.49
N GLU A 23 -6.20 5.94 -5.61
CA GLU A 23 -4.96 5.76 -6.39
C GLU A 23 -4.08 4.60 -5.89
N TRP A 24 -4.11 4.29 -4.59
CA TRP A 24 -3.37 3.20 -4.00
C TRP A 24 -4.05 1.85 -4.29
N ASP A 25 -5.36 1.76 -4.13
CA ASP A 25 -6.16 0.59 -4.45
C ASP A 25 -6.05 0.24 -5.93
N LYS A 26 -6.19 1.23 -6.83
CA LYS A 26 -5.97 1.08 -8.27
C LYS A 26 -4.60 0.47 -8.57
N ARG A 27 -3.55 0.93 -7.88
CA ARG A 27 -2.19 0.37 -8.03
C ARG A 27 -2.11 -1.07 -7.55
N ILE A 28 -2.69 -1.40 -6.40
CA ILE A 28 -2.67 -2.76 -5.87
C ILE A 28 -3.47 -3.71 -6.76
N PHE A 29 -4.67 -3.35 -7.21
CA PHE A 29 -5.45 -4.16 -8.14
C PHE A 29 -4.69 -4.42 -9.45
N SER A 30 -3.97 -3.43 -9.97
CA SER A 30 -3.13 -3.60 -11.17
C SER A 30 -1.98 -4.61 -11.01
N THR A 31 -1.62 -4.99 -9.78
CA THR A 31 -0.54 -5.97 -9.52
C THR A 31 -0.99 -7.42 -9.70
N GLY A 32 -2.30 -7.69 -9.62
CA GLY A 32 -2.86 -9.03 -9.52
C GLY A 32 -2.73 -9.69 -8.12
N CYS A 33 -2.16 -9.00 -7.13
CA CYS A 33 -1.90 -9.52 -5.78
C CYS A 33 -2.73 -8.81 -4.70
N SER A 34 -3.93 -8.35 -5.05
CA SER A 34 -4.79 -7.59 -4.15
C SER A 34 -5.30 -8.41 -2.97
N GLU A 35 -5.56 -9.70 -3.17
CA GLU A 35 -6.03 -10.59 -2.11
C GLU A 35 -4.95 -10.82 -1.03
N GLU A 36 -3.72 -11.07 -1.45
CA GLU A 36 -2.59 -11.24 -0.54
C GLU A 36 -2.25 -9.94 0.18
N ASN A 37 -2.36 -8.80 -0.51
CA ASN A 37 -2.19 -7.48 0.10
C ASN A 37 -3.26 -7.22 1.17
N TRP A 38 -4.53 -7.55 0.89
CA TRP A 38 -5.62 -7.43 1.86
C TRP A 38 -5.35 -8.28 3.10
N LYS A 39 -4.99 -9.56 2.93
CA LYS A 39 -4.67 -10.48 4.04
C LYS A 39 -3.49 -9.99 4.89
N LEU A 40 -2.46 -9.43 4.26
CA LEU A 40 -1.33 -8.84 4.97
C LEU A 40 -1.76 -7.60 5.77
N THR A 41 -2.61 -6.76 5.18
CA THR A 41 -3.14 -5.55 5.81
C THR A 41 -4.06 -5.88 6.98
N GLU A 42 -4.92 -6.88 6.83
CA GLU A 42 -5.77 -7.42 7.89
C GLU A 42 -4.93 -7.94 9.07
N CYS A 43 -3.93 -8.80 8.80
CA CYS A 43 -3.03 -9.28 9.85
C CYS A 43 -2.32 -8.15 10.60
N HIS A 44 -1.82 -7.15 9.87
CA HIS A 44 -1.17 -5.99 10.48
C HIS A 44 -2.18 -5.14 11.27
N SER A 45 -3.41 -4.99 10.78
CA SER A 45 -4.47 -4.27 11.50
C SER A 45 -4.83 -4.97 12.80
N ASP A 46 -4.86 -6.30 12.84
CA ASP A 46 -5.19 -7.06 14.03
C ASP A 46 -4.05 -7.07 15.05
N LYS A 47 -2.83 -7.35 14.59
CA LYS A 47 -1.67 -7.54 15.48
C LYS A 47 -0.94 -6.25 15.80
N LYS A 48 -1.11 -5.21 14.97
CA LYS A 48 -0.36 -3.95 15.00
C LYS A 48 1.17 -4.14 14.96
N ASP A 49 1.63 -5.28 14.43
CA ASP A 49 3.04 -5.62 14.29
C ASP A 49 3.26 -6.52 13.07
N TRP A 50 3.93 -5.96 12.05
CA TRP A 50 4.20 -6.65 10.79
C TRP A 50 5.11 -7.88 10.95
N ARG A 51 5.93 -7.94 12.02
CA ARG A 51 6.82 -9.09 12.28
C ARG A 51 6.05 -10.35 12.63
N GLN A 52 4.81 -10.21 13.10
CA GLN A 52 3.92 -11.32 13.40
C GLN A 52 3.11 -11.77 12.18
N CYS A 53 3.27 -11.10 11.03
CA CYS A 53 2.56 -11.35 9.77
C CYS A 53 3.49 -11.91 8.68
N THR A 54 4.56 -12.62 9.09
CA THR A 54 5.57 -13.16 8.16
C THR A 54 4.95 -14.09 7.11
N LYS A 55 3.95 -14.89 7.51
CA LYS A 55 3.27 -15.84 6.61
C LYS A 55 2.50 -15.11 5.50
N GLU A 56 1.80 -14.04 5.86
CA GLU A 56 1.05 -13.20 4.92
C GLU A 56 2.02 -12.43 4.02
N MET A 57 3.14 -11.97 4.57
CA MET A 57 4.20 -11.31 3.82
C MET A 57 4.86 -12.24 2.80
N GLU A 58 5.12 -13.50 3.15
CA GLU A 58 5.65 -14.50 2.23
C GLU A 58 4.68 -14.78 1.08
N ARG A 59 3.39 -14.96 1.36
CA ARG A 59 2.35 -15.12 0.32
C ARG A 59 2.31 -13.94 -0.64
N PHE A 60 2.36 -12.72 -0.11
CA PHE A 60 2.39 -11.52 -0.93
C PHE A 60 3.63 -11.48 -1.84
N LYS A 61 4.82 -11.83 -1.32
CA LYS A 61 6.06 -11.93 -2.10
C LYS A 61 5.99 -12.99 -3.20
N GLU A 62 5.40 -14.15 -2.90
CA GLU A 62 5.21 -15.22 -3.88
C GLU A 62 4.30 -14.77 -5.02
N CYS A 63 3.15 -14.16 -4.71
CA CYS A 63 2.27 -13.57 -5.71
C CYS A 63 3.01 -12.50 -6.52
N TRP A 64 3.72 -11.59 -5.85
CA TRP A 64 4.46 -10.50 -6.49
C TRP A 64 5.41 -11.00 -7.57
N LYS A 65 6.17 -12.05 -7.24
CA LYS A 65 7.10 -12.71 -8.16
C LYS A 65 6.38 -13.43 -9.30
N ALA A 66 5.28 -14.13 -9.01
CA ALA A 66 4.47 -14.83 -10.02
C ALA A 66 3.92 -13.86 -11.09
N HIS A 67 3.52 -12.66 -10.67
CA HIS A 67 3.02 -11.59 -11.54
C HIS A 67 4.13 -10.71 -12.14
N LYS A 68 5.42 -11.02 -11.89
CA LYS A 68 6.59 -10.30 -12.43
C LYS A 68 6.58 -8.81 -12.09
N ASN A 69 6.15 -8.47 -10.88
CA ASN A 69 6.01 -7.09 -10.43
C ASN A 69 7.35 -6.44 -10.00
N ASP A 70 8.48 -7.13 -10.09
CA ASP A 70 9.80 -6.66 -9.63
C ASP A 70 10.20 -5.28 -10.22
N LYS A 71 9.84 -5.03 -11.48
CA LYS A 71 10.08 -3.75 -12.16
C LYS A 71 9.38 -2.56 -11.52
N ARG A 72 8.30 -2.80 -10.77
CA ARG A 72 7.55 -1.74 -10.07
C ARG A 72 8.27 -1.22 -8.83
N THR A 73 9.26 -1.97 -8.34
CA THR A 73 10.08 -1.66 -7.16
C THR A 73 11.55 -1.40 -7.48
N GLU A 74 11.91 -1.36 -8.76
CA GLU A 74 13.26 -0.99 -9.18
C GLU A 74 13.55 0.46 -8.76
N THR A 75 14.64 0.66 -8.02
CA THR A 75 15.18 2.00 -7.77
C THR A 75 15.78 2.53 -9.06
N LYS A 76 15.28 3.66 -9.57
CA LYS A 76 15.97 4.40 -10.64
C LYS A 76 17.17 5.11 -10.04
N ASP A 77 18.35 4.89 -10.61
CA ASP A 77 19.53 5.69 -10.31
C ASP A 77 19.19 7.17 -10.55
N ALA A 78 19.46 8.01 -9.55
CA ALA A 78 19.11 9.44 -9.50
C ALA A 78 20.08 10.31 -10.33
#